data_AF-A0A812W9S6-F1
#
_entry.id   AF-A0A812W9S6-F1
#
_cell.length_a   1.000
_cell.length_b   1.000
_cell.length_c   1.000
_cell.angle_alpha   90.00
_cell.angle_beta   90.00
_cell.angle_gamma   90.00
#
_symmetry.space_group_name_H-M   'P 1'
#
loop_
_entity.id
_entity.type
_entity.pdbx_description
1 polymer ?
#
loop_
_entity_poly.entity_id
_entity_poly.type
_entity_poly.pdbx_seq_one_letter_code
_entity_poly.pdbx_strand_id
1 'polypeptide(L)'
;VRAASAPATYRRTLECDAEVEERQLKGYVGELSQRMEELSEEINQKGVQESHMAEPAAEGNEIQPSQSEVVAELAGGPERPPLPYAFSEGGIGHPEVCRRPCVYFNRGFCHSGAACGYCHHQHPDREAKLDKKQRLTLDEITKAQLIALVLHFLRERAEETGMAQEATEVLDIFAEELRFWGGEEIAELESDSKNRKLGKVMARMSFGALLSLASHRLDRDPFQRRLSQALETLRRSV
;
A
#
# COMPACT_ATOMS: atom_id res chain seq x y z
N VAL A 1 -51.63 10.36 -6.08
CA VAL A 1 -50.87 9.09 -6.06
C VAL A 1 -50.47 8.84 -4.61
N ARG A 2 -51.15 7.90 -3.93
CA ARG A 2 -50.93 7.59 -2.51
C ARG A 2 -49.74 6.65 -2.37
N ALA A 3 -48.78 7.00 -1.51
CA ALA A 3 -47.65 6.16 -1.16
C ALA A 3 -48.13 4.90 -0.41
N ALA A 4 -47.74 3.73 -0.90
CA ALA A 4 -47.99 2.46 -0.21
C ALA A 4 -47.01 2.34 0.97
N SER A 5 -47.56 2.29 2.20
CA SER A 5 -46.79 1.92 3.40
C SER A 5 -46.42 0.44 3.31
N ALA A 6 -45.15 0.13 3.60
CA ALA A 6 -44.63 -1.23 3.67
C ALA A 6 -45.39 -2.06 4.74
N PRO A 7 -45.60 -3.37 4.51
CA PRO A 7 -46.33 -4.25 5.42
C PRO A 7 -45.60 -4.39 6.78
N ALA A 8 -46.38 -4.40 7.86
CA ALA A 8 -45.92 -4.39 9.26
C ALA A 8 -44.97 -5.56 9.64
N THR A 9 -44.99 -6.65 8.88
CA THR A 9 -44.11 -7.81 9.07
C THR A 9 -42.66 -7.54 8.68
N TYR A 10 -42.42 -6.64 7.72
CA TYR A 10 -41.07 -6.31 7.22
C TYR A 10 -40.33 -5.32 8.13
N ARG A 11 -41.04 -4.44 8.86
CA ARG A 11 -40.40 -3.57 9.87
C ARG A 11 -39.88 -4.37 11.06
N ARG A 12 -40.64 -5.38 11.48
CA ARG A 12 -40.32 -6.18 12.68
C ARG A 12 -39.07 -7.05 12.50
N THR A 13 -38.80 -7.52 11.28
CA THR A 13 -37.57 -8.28 10.99
C THR A 13 -36.33 -7.38 11.00
N LEU A 14 -36.42 -6.16 10.46
CA LEU A 14 -35.31 -5.20 10.44
C LEU A 14 -34.95 -4.68 11.85
N GLU A 15 -35.94 -4.48 12.71
CA GLU A 15 -35.73 -4.09 14.11
C GLU A 15 -35.05 -5.21 14.90
N CYS A 16 -35.42 -6.48 14.64
CA CYS A 16 -34.83 -7.64 15.31
C CYS A 16 -33.37 -7.87 14.90
N ASP A 17 -33.02 -7.64 13.63
CA ASP A 17 -31.66 -7.78 13.13
C ASP A 17 -30.73 -6.68 13.68
N ALA A 18 -31.22 -5.44 13.80
CA ALA A 18 -30.47 -4.32 14.36
C ALA A 18 -30.16 -4.50 15.87
N GLU A 19 -31.10 -5.04 16.65
CA GLU A 19 -30.89 -5.32 18.08
C GLU A 19 -29.86 -6.44 18.31
N VAL A 20 -29.82 -7.43 17.41
CA VAL A 20 -28.83 -8.52 17.46
C VAL A 20 -27.43 -8.00 17.13
N GLU A 21 -27.31 -7.16 16.09
CA GLU A 21 -26.05 -6.55 15.69
C GLU A 21 -25.51 -5.61 16.78
N GLU A 22 -26.36 -4.80 17.40
CA GLU A 22 -25.98 -3.93 18.52
C GLU A 22 -25.48 -4.72 19.73
N ARG A 23 -26.11 -5.86 20.03
CA ARG A 23 -25.68 -6.76 21.12
C ARG A 23 -24.32 -7.40 20.82
N GLN A 24 -24.06 -7.78 19.57
CA GLN A 24 -22.77 -8.33 19.14
C GLN A 24 -21.65 -7.27 19.20
N LEU A 25 -21.93 -6.05 18.72
CA LEU A 25 -21.00 -4.91 18.80
C LEU A 25 -20.66 -4.55 20.26
N LYS A 26 -21.66 -4.53 21.15
CA LYS A 26 -21.44 -4.30 22.58
C LYS A 26 -20.58 -5.39 23.23
N GLY A 27 -20.77 -6.65 22.87
CA GLY A 27 -19.93 -7.76 23.32
C GLY A 27 -18.47 -7.60 22.87
N TYR A 28 -18.26 -7.33 21.58
CA TYR A 28 -16.92 -7.12 21.02
C TYR A 28 -16.18 -5.93 21.65
N VAL A 29 -16.87 -4.81 21.88
CA VAL A 29 -16.27 -3.64 22.55
C VAL A 29 -15.91 -3.94 24.01
N GLY A 30 -16.72 -4.75 24.70
CA GLY A 30 -16.41 -5.22 26.05
C GLY A 30 -15.14 -6.07 26.09
N GLU A 31 -15.04 -7.07 25.21
CA GLU A 31 -13.85 -7.94 25.08
C GLU A 31 -12.59 -7.14 24.74
N LEU A 32 -12.69 -6.16 23.85
CA LEU A 32 -11.57 -5.29 23.48
C LEU A 32 -11.11 -4.43 24.67
N SER A 33 -12.06 -3.90 25.45
CA SER A 33 -11.75 -3.07 26.63
C SER A 33 -11.04 -3.90 27.70
N GLN A 34 -11.50 -5.14 27.94
CA GLN A 34 -10.87 -6.05 28.89
C GLN A 34 -9.44 -6.41 28.48
N ARG A 35 -9.22 -6.68 27.18
CA ARG A 35 -7.88 -6.98 26.65
C ARG A 35 -6.93 -5.79 26.70
N MET A 36 -7.43 -4.57 26.58
CA MET A 36 -6.63 -3.35 26.78
C MET A 36 -6.20 -3.17 28.23
N GLU A 37 -7.07 -3.52 29.18
CA GLU A 37 -6.78 -3.43 30.61
C GLU A 37 -5.72 -4.46 31.02
N GLU A 38 -5.85 -5.72 30.57
CA GLU A 38 -4.84 -6.78 30.75
C GLU A 38 -3.46 -6.37 30.21
N LEU A 39 -3.40 -5.83 28.99
CA LEU A 39 -2.14 -5.35 28.40
C LEU A 39 -1.55 -4.16 29.17
N SER A 40 -2.39 -3.30 29.74
CA SER A 40 -1.92 -2.17 30.56
C SER A 40 -1.30 -2.65 31.87
N GLU A 41 -1.87 -3.68 32.49
CA GLU A 41 -1.35 -4.31 33.71
C GLU A 41 -0.03 -5.03 33.45
N GLU A 42 0.09 -5.73 32.30
CA GLU A 42 1.34 -6.37 31.87
C GLU A 42 2.49 -5.36 31.67
N ILE A 43 2.19 -4.19 31.08
CA ILE A 43 3.18 -3.12 30.90
C ILE A 43 3.60 -2.55 32.26
N ASN A 44 2.65 -2.36 33.17
CA ASN A 44 2.93 -1.81 34.50
C ASN A 44 3.73 -2.78 35.38
N GLN A 45 3.53 -4.10 35.23
CA GLN A 45 4.32 -5.13 35.92
C GLN A 45 5.74 -5.28 35.35
N LYS A 46 5.94 -5.07 34.04
CA LYS A 46 7.28 -5.13 33.42
C LYS A 46 8.12 -3.87 33.66
N GLY A 47 7.50 -2.73 33.97
CA GLY A 47 8.18 -1.46 34.27
C GLY A 47 8.91 -1.39 35.62
N VAL A 48 8.76 -2.38 36.51
CA VAL A 48 9.34 -2.36 37.87
C VAL A 48 10.67 -3.15 37.98
N GLN A 49 11.10 -3.87 36.94
CA GLN A 49 12.31 -4.72 37.01
C GLN A 49 13.58 -4.11 36.37
N GLU A 50 13.54 -2.94 35.74
CA GLU A 50 14.72 -2.29 35.13
C GLU A 50 15.21 -1.05 35.89
N SER A 51 15.29 -1.13 37.22
CA SER A 51 16.05 -0.14 37.99
C SER A 51 16.80 -0.79 39.15
N HIS A 52 18.00 -1.32 38.88
CA HIS A 52 19.13 -1.39 39.81
C HIS A 52 20.32 -2.09 39.13
N MET A 53 21.38 -1.34 38.80
CA MET A 53 22.78 -1.55 39.25
C MET A 53 23.76 -0.69 38.42
N ALA A 54 24.79 -0.19 39.11
CA ALA A 54 25.59 0.98 38.80
C ALA A 54 26.89 0.71 38.02
N GLU A 55 27.55 1.83 37.66
CA GLU A 55 28.99 2.07 37.39
C GLU A 55 30.00 1.06 37.99
N PRO A 56 31.19 0.86 37.36
CA PRO A 56 32.36 1.69 37.71
C PRO A 56 33.35 2.03 36.57
N ALA A 57 34.30 2.88 36.95
CA ALA A 57 35.27 3.64 36.16
C ALA A 57 36.58 2.89 35.76
N ALA A 58 37.24 3.50 34.78
CA ALA A 58 38.70 3.67 34.55
C ALA A 58 39.63 2.45 34.33
N GLU A 59 40.31 2.40 33.18
CA GLU A 59 41.76 2.62 33.03
C GLU A 59 42.18 2.58 31.55
N GLY A 60 43.30 3.25 31.26
CA GLY A 60 43.58 3.88 29.97
C GLY A 60 44.22 3.01 28.89
N ASN A 61 44.30 3.58 27.69
CA ASN A 61 45.49 3.43 26.85
C ASN A 61 45.59 4.60 25.86
N GLU A 62 46.72 5.29 25.95
CA GLU A 62 47.15 6.35 25.04
C GLU A 62 47.63 5.75 23.73
N ILE A 63 47.06 6.16 22.59
CA ILE A 63 47.77 6.18 21.30
C ILE A 63 47.25 7.39 20.50
N GLN A 64 48.05 8.46 20.46
CA GLN A 64 47.99 9.47 19.39
C GLN A 64 48.65 8.88 18.13
N PRO A 65 48.30 9.36 16.91
CA PRO A 65 49.19 10.36 16.34
C PRO A 65 48.52 11.47 15.51
N SER A 66 49.17 12.64 15.60
CA SER A 66 49.49 13.59 14.51
C SER A 66 48.35 14.27 13.73
N GLN A 67 48.04 15.45 14.26
CA GLN A 67 47.84 16.73 13.59
C GLN A 67 48.29 16.83 12.11
N SER A 68 47.42 17.34 11.25
CA SER A 68 47.79 18.28 10.20
C SER A 68 46.73 19.37 10.10
N GLU A 69 47.22 20.57 9.86
CA GLU A 69 46.67 21.83 10.34
C GLU A 69 45.59 22.45 9.44
N VAL A 70 44.60 23.01 10.13
CA VAL A 70 43.81 24.21 9.86
C VAL A 70 44.21 25.11 8.68
N VAL A 71 43.24 25.34 7.80
CA VAL A 71 42.98 26.66 7.21
C VAL A 71 41.46 26.89 7.10
N ALA A 72 40.91 27.62 8.08
CA ALA A 72 39.73 28.48 7.91
C ALA A 72 40.26 29.83 7.38
N GLU A 73 39.57 30.68 6.61
CA GLU A 73 38.17 30.97 6.41
C GLU A 73 38.11 31.95 5.21
N LEU A 74 36.97 32.15 4.55
CA LEU A 74 36.36 33.47 4.32
C LEU A 74 35.15 33.37 3.36
N ALA A 75 33.97 33.52 3.97
CA ALA A 75 32.80 34.26 3.50
C ALA A 75 32.18 33.95 2.12
N GLY A 76 31.03 33.25 2.14
CA GLY A 76 30.14 33.07 1.00
C GLY A 76 28.71 32.62 1.32
N GLY A 77 28.08 33.10 2.40
CA GLY A 77 26.65 32.89 2.71
C GLY A 77 26.21 31.44 3.02
N PRO A 78 25.02 31.20 3.60
CA PRO A 78 24.43 29.87 3.57
C PRO A 78 23.99 29.62 2.13
N GLU A 79 24.89 29.06 1.31
CA GLU A 79 24.48 28.46 0.04
C GLU A 79 23.43 27.41 0.37
N ARG A 80 22.17 27.72 0.02
CA ARG A 80 21.11 26.71 -0.07
C ARG A 80 21.69 25.59 -0.94
N PRO A 81 21.80 24.34 -0.43
CA PRO A 81 22.30 23.25 -1.24
C PRO A 81 21.43 23.13 -2.51
N PRO A 82 22.06 22.95 -3.69
CA PRO A 82 21.36 23.00 -4.96
C PRO A 82 20.39 21.83 -5.07
N LEU A 83 19.11 22.19 -5.21
CA LEU A 83 17.94 21.43 -5.66
C LEU A 83 17.74 20.01 -5.07
N PRO A 84 16.53 19.71 -4.55
CA PRO A 84 16.26 18.43 -3.91
C PRO A 84 16.48 17.34 -4.96
N TYR A 85 17.34 16.36 -4.66
CA TYR A 85 17.66 15.25 -5.56
C TYR A 85 16.35 14.54 -5.92
N ALA A 86 15.76 14.91 -7.06
CA ALA A 86 14.50 14.35 -7.56
C ALA A 86 14.68 12.88 -7.98
N PHE A 87 15.93 12.50 -8.27
CA PHE A 87 16.31 11.13 -8.53
C PHE A 87 16.38 10.33 -7.21
N SER A 88 15.75 9.16 -7.21
CA SER A 88 15.91 8.15 -6.19
C SER A 88 15.78 6.77 -6.82
N GLU A 89 16.41 5.75 -6.24
CA GLU A 89 16.23 4.36 -6.69
C GLU A 89 14.76 3.96 -6.73
N GLY A 90 13.94 4.45 -5.78
CA GLY A 90 12.51 4.21 -5.77
C GLY A 90 11.73 4.93 -6.87
N GLY A 91 12.32 5.92 -7.54
CA GLY A 91 11.74 6.62 -8.68
C GLY A 91 11.84 5.88 -10.01
N ILE A 92 12.64 4.80 -10.08
CA ILE A 92 12.80 3.99 -11.29
C ILE A 92 11.43 3.41 -11.72
N GLY A 93 11.05 3.66 -12.98
CA GLY A 93 9.75 3.29 -13.55
C GLY A 93 8.60 4.28 -13.28
N HIS A 94 8.89 5.52 -12.86
CA HIS A 94 7.88 6.57 -12.73
C HIS A 94 7.31 6.99 -14.10
N PRO A 95 6.00 7.28 -14.24
CA PRO A 95 4.97 7.38 -13.20
C PRO A 95 4.20 6.08 -12.93
N GLU A 96 4.33 5.07 -13.79
CA GLU A 96 3.40 3.94 -13.80
C GLU A 96 3.75 2.84 -12.80
N VAL A 97 5.03 2.52 -12.63
CA VAL A 97 5.50 1.35 -11.86
C VAL A 97 6.57 1.67 -10.82
N CYS A 98 6.83 2.95 -10.57
CA CYS A 98 7.74 3.37 -9.50
C CYS A 98 7.27 2.88 -8.13
N ARG A 99 8.18 2.93 -7.16
CA ARG A 99 7.87 2.57 -5.77
C ARG A 99 7.01 3.65 -5.13
N ARG A 100 6.51 3.35 -3.92
CA ARG A 100 5.65 4.27 -3.17
C ARG A 100 6.34 5.64 -2.99
N PRO A 101 5.58 6.75 -3.00
CA PRO A 101 6.13 8.09 -2.78
C PRO A 101 6.82 8.19 -1.42
N CYS A 102 7.96 8.90 -1.39
CA CYS A 102 8.73 9.12 -0.19
C CYS A 102 8.07 10.17 0.70
N VAL A 103 7.62 9.75 1.89
CA VAL A 103 6.95 10.65 2.84
C VAL A 103 7.87 11.75 3.37
N TYR A 104 9.18 11.51 3.44
CA TYR A 104 10.17 12.50 3.91
C TYR A 104 10.49 13.53 2.84
N PHE A 105 10.70 13.08 1.60
CA PHE A 105 10.90 13.97 0.47
C PHE A 105 9.67 14.86 0.22
N ASN A 106 8.46 14.29 0.31
CA ASN A 106 7.20 15.04 0.22
C ASN A 106 7.04 16.09 1.33
N ARG A 107 7.72 15.94 2.48
CA ARG A 107 7.76 16.92 3.56
C ARG A 107 8.90 17.95 3.41
N GLY A 108 9.74 17.82 2.39
CA GLY A 108 10.75 18.78 1.99
C GLY A 108 12.18 18.25 1.97
N PHE A 109 12.49 17.15 2.66
CA PHE A 109 13.86 16.62 2.70
C PHE A 109 13.93 15.14 3.07
N CYS A 110 14.69 14.36 2.29
CA CYS A 110 15.00 12.96 2.59
C CYS A 110 16.51 12.78 2.76
N HIS A 111 16.92 12.23 3.91
CA HIS A 111 18.33 12.00 4.26
C HIS A 111 18.98 10.91 3.40
N SER A 112 18.20 10.00 2.81
CA SER A 112 18.71 8.90 1.99
C SER A 112 19.10 9.32 0.57
N GLY A 113 18.74 10.53 0.14
CA GLY A 113 19.10 11.06 -1.18
C GLY A 113 18.78 10.09 -2.33
N ALA A 114 19.74 9.90 -3.23
CA ALA A 114 19.63 9.02 -4.39
C ALA A 114 19.39 7.54 -4.03
N ALA A 115 19.89 7.07 -2.89
CA ALA A 115 19.75 5.70 -2.42
C ALA A 115 18.38 5.43 -1.75
N CYS A 116 17.46 6.41 -1.76
CA CYS A 116 16.13 6.20 -1.21
C CYS A 116 15.35 5.17 -2.03
N GLY A 117 14.92 4.09 -1.39
CA GLY A 117 14.05 3.07 -2.01
C GLY A 117 12.61 3.52 -2.26
N TYR A 118 12.27 4.79 -2.01
CA TYR A 118 10.96 5.40 -2.27
C TYR A 118 11.06 6.47 -3.35
N CYS A 119 9.98 6.70 -4.08
CA CYS A 119 9.96 7.64 -5.18
C CYS A 119 10.02 9.10 -4.69
N HIS A 120 10.91 9.90 -5.28
CA HIS A 120 11.05 11.35 -5.02
C HIS A 120 10.36 12.22 -6.09
N HIS A 121 9.75 11.63 -7.11
CA HIS A 121 8.99 12.40 -8.11
C HIS A 121 7.68 12.94 -7.51
N GLN A 122 7.14 13.98 -8.15
CA GLN A 122 5.81 14.47 -7.78
C GLN A 122 4.76 13.45 -8.21
N HIS A 123 4.00 12.96 -7.25
CA HIS A 123 2.81 12.16 -7.51
C HIS A 123 1.56 13.05 -7.39
N PRO A 124 0.50 12.77 -8.17
CA PRO A 124 -0.77 13.43 -7.93
C PRO A 124 -1.21 13.15 -6.50
N ASP A 125 -1.61 14.20 -5.77
CA ASP A 125 -2.04 14.10 -4.35
C ASP A 125 -3.17 13.08 -4.12
N ARG A 126 -3.85 12.67 -5.20
CA ARG A 126 -4.96 11.72 -5.18
C ARG A 126 -4.85 10.72 -6.33
N GLU A 127 -4.00 9.71 -6.17
CA GLU A 127 -4.24 8.43 -6.86
C GLU A 127 -5.68 7.99 -6.61
N ALA A 128 -6.31 7.40 -7.63
CA ALA A 128 -7.66 6.92 -7.54
C ALA A 128 -7.76 5.85 -6.44
N LYS A 129 -8.42 6.19 -5.33
CA LYS A 129 -8.60 5.30 -4.19
C LYS A 129 -10.01 4.75 -4.20
N LEU A 130 -10.11 3.47 -3.87
CA LEU A 130 -11.38 2.80 -3.68
C LEU A 130 -12.04 3.31 -2.39
N ASP A 131 -13.30 3.72 -2.51
CA ASP A 131 -14.10 4.13 -1.37
C ASP A 131 -14.46 2.91 -0.49
N LYS A 132 -15.16 3.15 0.63
CA LYS A 132 -15.55 2.06 1.55
C LYS A 132 -16.46 1.04 0.85
N LYS A 133 -17.41 1.47 0.03
CA LYS A 133 -18.38 0.57 -0.64
C LYS A 133 -17.69 -0.27 -1.72
N GLN A 134 -16.80 0.33 -2.49
CA GLN A 134 -16.01 -0.33 -3.53
C GLN A 134 -15.06 -1.37 -2.93
N ARG A 135 -14.47 -1.09 -1.76
CA ARG A 135 -13.67 -2.08 -1.03
C ARG A 135 -14.49 -3.28 -0.57
N LEU A 136 -15.70 -3.05 -0.05
CA LEU A 136 -16.62 -4.14 0.29
C LEU A 136 -17.03 -4.95 -0.95
N THR A 137 -17.31 -4.28 -2.07
CA THR A 137 -17.57 -4.99 -3.34
C THR A 137 -16.37 -5.83 -3.79
N LEU A 138 -15.14 -5.33 -3.60
CA LEU A 138 -13.93 -6.12 -3.86
C LEU A 138 -13.75 -7.30 -2.92
N ASP A 139 -14.28 -7.23 -1.69
CA ASP A 139 -14.27 -8.35 -0.75
C ASP A 139 -15.30 -9.42 -1.12
N GLU A 140 -16.36 -9.05 -1.85
CA GLU A 140 -17.41 -9.96 -2.34
C GLU A 140 -17.01 -10.75 -3.60
N ILE A 141 -16.13 -10.21 -4.45
CA ILE A 141 -15.74 -10.88 -5.70
C ILE A 141 -14.74 -12.01 -5.47
N THR A 142 -14.79 -13.03 -6.33
CA THR A 142 -13.85 -14.14 -6.25
C THR A 142 -12.45 -13.74 -6.72
N LYS A 143 -11.42 -14.51 -6.34
CA LYS A 143 -10.05 -14.30 -6.83
C LYS A 143 -9.97 -14.32 -8.36
N ALA A 144 -10.66 -15.26 -9.02
CA ALA A 144 -10.71 -15.33 -10.48
C ALA A 144 -11.31 -14.05 -11.09
N GLN A 145 -12.42 -13.55 -10.54
CA GLN A 145 -13.04 -12.30 -11.00
C GLN A 145 -12.13 -11.09 -10.79
N LEU A 146 -11.43 -11.01 -9.65
CA LEU A 146 -10.45 -9.96 -9.38
C LEU A 146 -9.31 -10.00 -10.38
N ILE A 147 -8.74 -11.17 -10.64
CA ILE A 147 -7.63 -11.33 -11.59
C ILE A 147 -8.09 -10.93 -12.99
N ALA A 148 -9.26 -11.38 -13.42
CA ALA A 148 -9.81 -11.03 -14.72
C ALA A 148 -9.93 -9.50 -14.83
N LEU A 149 -10.62 -8.86 -13.89
CA LEU A 149 -10.79 -7.40 -13.82
C LEU A 149 -9.46 -6.65 -13.87
N VAL A 150 -8.50 -7.02 -13.01
CA VAL A 150 -7.20 -6.37 -12.95
C VAL A 150 -6.44 -6.58 -14.26
N LEU A 151 -6.41 -7.80 -14.81
CA LEU A 151 -5.69 -8.12 -16.04
C LEU A 151 -6.18 -7.28 -17.23
N HIS A 152 -7.50 -7.10 -17.38
CA HIS A 152 -8.06 -6.22 -18.40
C HIS A 152 -7.55 -4.79 -18.28
N PHE A 153 -7.65 -4.18 -17.09
CA PHE A 153 -7.18 -2.80 -16.89
C PHE A 153 -5.66 -2.68 -16.96
N LEU A 154 -4.90 -3.73 -16.62
CA LEU A 154 -3.45 -3.75 -16.84
C LEU A 154 -3.13 -3.71 -18.34
N ARG A 155 -3.84 -4.47 -19.17
CA ARG A 155 -3.65 -4.45 -20.64
C ARG A 155 -3.99 -3.07 -21.21
N GLU A 156 -5.17 -2.55 -20.90
CA GLU A 156 -5.58 -1.20 -21.34
C GLU A 156 -4.54 -0.17 -20.93
N ARG A 157 -4.11 -0.19 -19.66
CA ARG A 157 -3.12 0.79 -19.16
C ARG A 157 -1.77 0.65 -19.85
N ALA A 158 -1.29 -0.56 -20.07
CA ALA A 158 0.00 -0.79 -20.73
C ALA A 158 -0.01 -0.33 -22.19
N GLU A 159 -1.15 -0.48 -22.89
CA GLU A 159 -1.34 0.06 -24.24
C GLU A 159 -1.40 1.58 -24.22
N GLU A 160 -2.20 2.19 -23.33
CA GLU A 160 -2.33 3.64 -23.21
C GLU A 160 -1.01 4.35 -22.92
N THR A 161 -0.13 3.74 -22.12
CA THR A 161 1.16 4.31 -21.74
C THR A 161 2.31 3.84 -22.62
N GLY A 162 2.05 3.00 -23.62
CA GLY A 162 3.04 2.51 -24.56
C GLY A 162 4.07 1.54 -23.99
N MET A 163 3.77 0.86 -22.87
CA MET A 163 4.66 -0.12 -22.22
C MET A 163 4.17 -1.57 -22.36
N ALA A 164 3.29 -1.84 -23.32
CA ALA A 164 2.69 -3.14 -23.53
C ALA A 164 3.72 -4.24 -23.78
N GLN A 165 4.79 -3.94 -24.52
CA GLN A 165 5.84 -4.93 -24.82
C GLN A 165 6.65 -5.27 -23.58
N GLU A 166 7.06 -4.27 -22.81
CA GLU A 166 7.83 -4.39 -21.58
C GLU A 166 7.02 -5.10 -20.49
N ALA A 167 5.71 -4.83 -20.41
CA ALA A 167 4.82 -5.39 -19.42
C ALA A 167 4.38 -6.85 -19.72
N THR A 168 4.77 -7.43 -20.86
CA THR A 168 4.33 -8.76 -21.31
C THR A 168 4.49 -9.83 -20.23
N GLU A 169 5.66 -9.89 -19.58
CA GLU A 169 5.92 -10.89 -18.53
C GLU A 169 4.95 -10.76 -17.35
N VAL A 170 4.64 -9.53 -16.94
CA VAL A 170 3.68 -9.26 -15.86
C VAL A 170 2.26 -9.66 -16.28
N LEU A 171 1.87 -9.33 -17.51
CA LEU A 171 0.56 -9.69 -18.06
C LEU A 171 0.38 -11.21 -18.17
N ASP A 172 1.42 -11.93 -18.59
CA ASP A 172 1.43 -13.39 -18.68
C ASP A 172 1.29 -14.06 -17.32
N ILE A 173 1.97 -13.54 -16.28
CA ILE A 173 1.82 -14.03 -14.90
C ILE A 173 0.36 -13.93 -14.44
N PHE A 174 -0.33 -12.82 -14.72
CA PHE A 174 -1.75 -12.67 -14.39
C PHE A 174 -2.65 -13.59 -15.23
N ALA A 175 -2.34 -13.78 -16.52
CA ALA A 175 -3.10 -14.68 -17.39
C ALA A 175 -2.94 -16.17 -16.99
N GLU A 176 -1.76 -16.58 -16.55
CA GLU A 176 -1.53 -17.91 -15.97
C GLU A 176 -2.25 -18.08 -14.63
N GLU A 177 -2.21 -17.06 -13.77
CA GLU A 177 -2.90 -17.11 -12.49
C GLU A 177 -4.43 -17.16 -12.70
N LEU A 178 -4.97 -16.44 -13.68
CA LEU A 178 -6.40 -16.51 -14.03
C LEU A 178 -6.81 -17.95 -14.42
N ARG A 179 -6.00 -18.59 -15.27
CA ARG A 179 -6.19 -20.00 -15.67
C ARG A 179 -6.10 -20.96 -14.49
N PHE A 180 -5.18 -20.71 -13.56
CA PHE A 180 -5.05 -21.51 -12.34
C PHE A 180 -6.31 -21.48 -11.47
N TRP A 181 -6.95 -20.30 -11.33
CA TRP A 181 -8.22 -20.15 -10.61
C TRP A 181 -9.45 -20.56 -11.44
N GLY A 182 -9.27 -21.09 -12.65
CA GLY A 182 -10.35 -21.52 -13.54
C GLY A 182 -11.23 -20.38 -14.06
N GLY A 183 -10.71 -19.15 -14.09
CA GLY A 183 -11.43 -18.01 -14.64
C GLY A 183 -11.26 -17.88 -16.15
N GLU A 184 -12.24 -17.26 -16.78
CA GLU A 184 -12.18 -16.81 -18.18
C GLU A 184 -12.01 -15.28 -18.24
N GLU A 185 -11.56 -14.76 -19.38
CA GLU A 185 -11.45 -13.31 -19.60
C GLU A 185 -12.85 -12.65 -19.65
N ILE A 186 -12.90 -11.33 -19.39
CA ILE A 186 -14.08 -10.51 -18.96
C ILE A 186 -15.28 -10.48 -19.92
N ALA A 187 -15.45 -11.37 -20.91
CA ALA A 187 -16.61 -11.33 -21.80
C ALA A 187 -17.97 -11.28 -21.05
N GLU A 188 -18.07 -11.84 -19.83
CA GLU A 188 -19.30 -11.89 -19.03
C GLU A 188 -19.37 -10.87 -17.87
N LEU A 189 -18.23 -10.30 -17.44
CA LEU A 189 -18.11 -9.52 -16.20
C LEU A 189 -18.56 -8.06 -16.32
N GLU A 190 -18.65 -7.51 -17.54
CA GLU A 190 -19.15 -6.16 -17.82
C GLU A 190 -20.66 -5.99 -17.56
N SER A 191 -21.39 -7.10 -17.48
CA SER A 191 -22.84 -7.11 -17.29
C SER A 191 -23.27 -6.73 -15.87
N ASP A 192 -22.39 -6.89 -14.86
CA ASP A 192 -22.69 -6.52 -13.48
C ASP A 192 -22.44 -5.02 -13.24
N SER A 193 -23.51 -4.30 -12.92
CA SER A 193 -23.47 -2.89 -12.54
C SER A 193 -22.49 -2.56 -11.39
N LYS A 194 -22.19 -3.53 -10.50
CA LYS A 194 -21.18 -3.40 -9.44
C LYS A 194 -19.77 -3.32 -10.03
N ASN A 195 -19.45 -4.20 -10.98
CA ASN A 195 -18.14 -4.24 -11.65
C ASN A 195 -17.90 -2.98 -12.46
N ARG A 196 -18.94 -2.39 -13.07
CA ARG A 196 -18.82 -1.12 -13.81
C ARG A 196 -18.35 0.05 -12.95
N LYS A 197 -18.75 0.11 -11.66
CA LYS A 197 -18.30 1.18 -10.75
C LYS A 197 -16.85 1.01 -10.34
N LEU A 198 -16.44 -0.23 -10.10
CA LEU A 198 -15.07 -0.58 -9.77
C LEU A 198 -14.15 -0.30 -10.97
N GLY A 199 -14.57 -0.72 -12.17
CA GLY A 199 -13.83 -0.49 -13.40
C GLY A 199 -13.56 0.98 -13.69
N LYS A 200 -14.52 1.86 -13.43
CA LYS A 200 -14.31 3.32 -13.56
C LYS A 200 -13.21 3.88 -12.67
N VAL A 201 -12.98 3.28 -11.49
CA VAL A 201 -11.88 3.69 -10.61
C VAL A 201 -10.57 3.06 -11.08
N MET A 202 -10.59 1.78 -11.41
CA MET A 202 -9.41 1.04 -11.89
C MET A 202 -8.83 1.64 -13.18
N ALA A 203 -9.68 2.09 -14.11
CA ALA A 203 -9.26 2.81 -15.32
C ALA A 203 -8.53 4.14 -15.04
N ARG A 204 -8.56 4.64 -13.81
CA ARG A 204 -7.87 5.87 -13.39
C ARG A 204 -6.66 5.59 -12.50
N MET A 205 -6.38 4.32 -12.21
CA MET A 205 -5.23 3.90 -11.42
C MET A 205 -4.00 3.75 -12.32
N SER A 206 -2.81 3.98 -11.78
CA SER A 206 -1.58 3.62 -12.47
C SER A 206 -1.44 2.10 -12.55
N PHE A 207 -0.58 1.63 -13.45
CA PHE A 207 -0.30 0.20 -13.58
C PHE A 207 0.17 -0.42 -12.25
N GLY A 208 1.09 0.24 -11.55
CA GLY A 208 1.58 -0.22 -10.24
C GLY A 208 0.52 -0.23 -9.14
N ALA A 209 -0.46 0.68 -9.19
CA ALA A 209 -1.57 0.68 -8.24
C ALA A 209 -2.53 -0.50 -8.49
N LEU A 210 -2.78 -0.87 -9.76
CA LEU A 210 -3.53 -2.07 -10.12
C LEU A 210 -2.83 -3.36 -9.66
N LEU A 211 -1.51 -3.45 -9.85
CA LEU A 211 -0.71 -4.58 -9.37
C LEU A 211 -0.76 -4.72 -7.84
N SER A 212 -0.60 -3.60 -7.12
CA SER A 212 -0.64 -3.59 -5.66
C SER A 212 -2.00 -4.04 -5.12
N LEU A 213 -3.09 -3.66 -5.80
CA LEU A 213 -4.44 -4.07 -5.44
C LEU A 213 -4.62 -5.60 -5.50
N ALA A 214 -4.11 -6.24 -6.56
CA ALA A 214 -4.21 -7.69 -6.74
C ALA A 214 -3.26 -8.46 -5.82
N SER A 215 -2.02 -8.01 -5.70
CA SER A 215 -0.96 -8.70 -4.94
C SER A 215 -1.36 -8.98 -3.49
N HIS A 216 -1.98 -8.00 -2.82
CA HIS A 216 -2.44 -8.14 -1.43
C HIS A 216 -3.58 -9.14 -1.23
N ARG A 217 -4.34 -9.48 -2.27
CA ARG A 217 -5.54 -10.34 -2.15
C ARG A 217 -5.32 -11.76 -2.63
N LEU A 218 -4.37 -11.97 -3.55
CA LEU A 218 -4.07 -13.29 -4.08
C LEU A 218 -3.24 -14.13 -3.11
N ASP A 219 -2.32 -13.47 -2.39
CA ASP A 219 -1.49 -14.02 -1.31
C ASP A 219 -1.03 -15.47 -1.52
N ARG A 220 -0.38 -15.69 -2.68
CA ARG A 220 0.14 -16.99 -3.09
C ARG A 220 1.63 -16.86 -3.40
N ASP A 221 2.46 -17.58 -2.64
CA ASP A 221 3.93 -17.41 -2.69
C ASP A 221 4.55 -17.58 -4.09
N PRO A 222 4.21 -18.60 -4.90
CA PRO A 222 4.76 -18.71 -6.26
C PRO A 222 4.42 -17.50 -7.14
N PHE A 223 3.20 -16.99 -7.02
CA PHE A 223 2.73 -15.83 -7.78
C PHE A 223 3.45 -14.56 -7.33
N GLN A 224 3.49 -14.29 -6.03
CA GLN A 224 4.11 -13.07 -5.49
C GLN A 224 5.61 -12.98 -5.82
N ARG A 225 6.35 -14.10 -5.76
CA ARG A 225 7.77 -14.13 -6.12
C ARG A 225 8.00 -13.81 -7.60
N ARG A 226 7.27 -14.47 -8.48
CA ARG A 226 7.35 -14.22 -9.93
C ARG A 226 6.96 -12.79 -10.28
N LEU A 227 5.85 -12.31 -9.71
CA LEU A 227 5.38 -10.94 -9.92
C LEU A 227 6.41 -9.91 -9.45
N SER A 228 7.02 -10.11 -8.28
CA SER A 228 8.03 -9.19 -7.74
C SER A 228 9.27 -9.12 -8.63
N GLN A 229 9.72 -10.25 -9.17
CA GLN A 229 10.86 -10.31 -10.09
C GLN A 229 10.53 -9.61 -11.42
N ALA A 230 9.40 -9.95 -12.05
CA ALA A 230 8.96 -9.35 -13.30
C ALA A 230 8.76 -7.84 -13.17
N LEU A 231 8.22 -7.38 -12.05
CA LEU A 231 8.03 -5.96 -11.77
C LEU A 231 9.37 -5.20 -11.63
N GLU A 232 10.40 -5.82 -11.06
CA GLU A 232 11.72 -5.19 -10.97
C GLU A 232 12.42 -5.12 -12.33
N THR A 233 12.20 -6.11 -13.19
CA THR A 233 12.62 -6.05 -14.61
C THR A 233 11.90 -4.92 -15.34
N LEU A 234 10.57 -4.86 -15.23
CA LEU A 234 9.72 -3.85 -15.88
C LEU A 234 10.13 -2.43 -15.47
N ARG A 235 10.37 -2.19 -14.19
CA ARG A 235 10.83 -0.89 -13.68
C ARG A 235 12.09 -0.38 -14.39
N ARG A 236 13.00 -1.29 -14.76
CA ARG A 236 14.28 -0.94 -15.39
C ARG A 236 14.18 -0.79 -16.91
N SER A 237 13.09 -1.28 -17.52
CA SER A 237 12.88 -1.21 -18.96
C SER A 237 12.04 -0.01 -19.41
N VAL A 238 11.28 0.60 -18.50
CA VAL A 238 10.47 1.82 -18.73
C VAL A 238 11.14 3.09 -18.21
#